data_AF-E3LWM3-F1
#
_entry.id   AF-E3LWM3-F1
#
_cell.length_a   1.000
_cell.length_b   1.000
_cell.length_c   1.000
_cell.angle_alpha   90.00
_cell.angle_beta   90.00
_cell.angle_gamma   90.00
#
_symmetry.space_group_name_H-M   'P 1'
#
loop_
_entity.id
_entity.type
_entity.pdbx_description
1 polymer ?
#
loop_
_entity_poly.entity_id
_entity_poly.type
_entity_poly.pdbx_seq_one_letter_code
_entity_poly.pdbx_strand_id
1 'polypeptide(L)'
;MSTNCSTIFHQAYNPIFRFSSIYQVMISISSIFPLGYFLIFKLLNSTFHWNLKTVFIGYLLSMILFSMLNTITAVIQTIKPFISTDPCDLSVIPFYHKRLISIISFFITLSTSFPFSITIERYLAMKTAEKYEKTPVILGPLLVGINTLANFGIMYNIFKDESFSDPSVSFSIYPPVAAQKMFTFFVILFFLNFIDVLFDIILFRQNLRLKKLLTNSSLTAKYQLEEVYQSTKFSVFLIVIHIISFGIYLSAVIFFRYFGTLIISDPYYLFGVRTMCTTMIPTYHVLLGVFSILFLNRIKSKKSEGTTIQMSSTGRSGARNYDQAIFSIWNSVSGNPTS
;
A
#
# COMPACT_ATOMS: atom_id res chain seq x y z
N MET A 1 3.19 45.55 0.84
CA MET A 1 3.02 44.10 0.62
C MET A 1 4.41 43.47 0.66
N SER A 2 4.68 42.53 1.57
CA SER A 2 5.99 41.87 1.60
C SER A 2 6.18 41.03 0.33
N THR A 3 7.41 40.96 -0.19
CA THR A 3 7.79 40.19 -1.39
C THR A 3 7.36 38.72 -1.31
N ASN A 4 7.33 38.17 -0.10
CA ASN A 4 6.86 36.82 0.19
C ASN A 4 5.36 36.65 -0.04
N CYS A 5 4.53 37.61 0.38
CA CYS A 5 3.07 37.50 0.20
C CYS A 5 2.64 37.69 -1.26
N SER A 6 3.36 38.51 -2.04
CA SER A 6 3.14 38.61 -3.49
C SER A 6 3.43 37.30 -4.20
N THR A 7 4.53 36.63 -3.85
CA THR A 7 4.88 35.32 -4.42
C THR A 7 3.82 34.27 -4.11
N ILE A 8 3.35 34.20 -2.86
CA ILE A 8 2.30 33.27 -2.44
C ILE A 8 1.00 33.54 -3.18
N PHE A 9 0.64 34.80 -3.38
CA PHE A 9 -0.56 35.17 -4.14
C PHE A 9 -0.51 34.63 -5.57
N HIS A 10 0.58 34.86 -6.30
CA HIS A 10 0.75 34.36 -7.67
C HIS A 10 0.75 32.82 -7.74
N GLN A 11 1.31 32.15 -6.74
CA GLN A 11 1.27 30.69 -6.64
C GLN A 11 -0.14 30.16 -6.33
N ALA A 12 -0.87 30.79 -5.41
CA ALA A 12 -2.20 30.38 -4.99
C ALA A 12 -3.22 30.47 -6.12
N TYR A 13 -3.13 31.53 -6.93
CA TYR A 13 -4.03 31.77 -8.06
C TYR A 13 -3.52 31.17 -9.39
N ASN A 14 -2.39 30.45 -9.37
CA ASN A 14 -1.90 29.77 -10.56
C ASN A 14 -2.91 28.69 -11.00
N PRO A 15 -3.35 28.67 -12.28
CA PRO A 15 -4.41 27.77 -12.74
C PRO A 15 -4.02 26.28 -12.63
N ILE A 16 -2.74 25.95 -12.84
CA ILE A 16 -2.25 24.57 -12.71
C ILE A 16 -2.28 24.13 -11.25
N PHE A 17 -1.86 25.00 -10.33
CA PHE A 17 -1.93 24.72 -8.89
C PHE A 17 -3.38 24.52 -8.43
N ARG A 18 -4.30 25.40 -8.85
CA ARG A 18 -5.73 25.28 -8.52
C ARG A 18 -6.35 23.99 -9.04
N PHE A 19 -6.06 23.65 -10.29
CA PHE A 19 -6.48 22.38 -10.87
C PHE A 19 -5.91 21.19 -10.09
N SER A 20 -4.62 21.23 -9.74
CA SER A 20 -3.96 20.21 -8.94
C SER A 20 -4.59 20.03 -7.56
N SER A 21 -4.95 21.10 -6.86
CA SER A 21 -5.63 21.00 -5.55
C SER A 21 -7.01 20.34 -5.67
N ILE A 22 -7.80 20.71 -6.67
CA ILE A 22 -9.13 20.11 -6.93
C ILE A 22 -8.97 18.62 -7.30
N TYR A 23 -8.02 18.33 -8.20
CA TYR A 23 -7.68 16.97 -8.59
C TYR A 23 -7.29 16.12 -7.38
N GLN A 24 -6.44 16.66 -6.50
CA GLN A 24 -6.00 16.00 -5.28
C GLN A 24 -7.17 15.66 -4.35
N VAL A 25 -8.16 16.54 -4.19
CA VAL A 25 -9.38 16.25 -3.41
C VAL A 25 -10.13 15.06 -4.02
N MET A 26 -10.45 15.15 -5.32
CA MET A 26 -11.24 14.14 -6.02
C MET A 26 -10.58 12.76 -5.98
N ILE A 27 -9.28 12.71 -6.27
CA ILE A 27 -8.55 11.45 -6.35
C ILE A 27 -8.26 10.84 -4.97
N SER A 28 -8.01 11.68 -3.95
CA SER A 28 -7.80 11.20 -2.58
C SER A 28 -9.08 10.58 -2.01
N ILE A 29 -10.24 11.23 -2.20
CA ILE A 29 -11.54 10.67 -1.82
C ILE A 29 -11.80 9.36 -2.57
N SER A 30 -11.58 9.37 -3.88
CA SER A 30 -11.79 8.20 -4.73
C SER A 30 -10.93 7.01 -4.32
N SER A 31 -9.73 7.23 -3.77
CA SER A 31 -8.83 6.17 -3.34
C SER A 31 -9.28 5.44 -2.07
N ILE A 32 -9.99 6.12 -1.18
CA ILE A 32 -10.42 5.57 0.11
C ILE A 32 -11.43 4.44 -0.11
N PHE A 33 -12.34 4.58 -1.07
CA PHE A 33 -13.41 3.60 -1.33
C PHE A 33 -12.89 2.22 -1.76
N PRO A 34 -12.11 2.05 -2.85
CA PRO A 34 -11.65 0.74 -3.28
C PRO A 34 -10.68 0.12 -2.27
N LEU A 35 -9.83 0.91 -1.62
CA LEU A 35 -8.92 0.42 -0.57
C LEU A 35 -9.70 -0.09 0.65
N GLY A 36 -10.66 0.71 1.14
CA GLY A 36 -11.52 0.34 2.27
C GLY A 36 -12.40 -0.88 1.96
N TYR A 37 -12.98 -0.92 0.76
CA TYR A 37 -13.77 -2.07 0.30
C TYR A 37 -12.92 -3.35 0.25
N PHE A 38 -11.71 -3.26 -0.33
CA PHE A 38 -10.79 -4.39 -0.38
C PHE A 38 -10.40 -4.86 1.03
N LEU A 39 -10.03 -3.93 1.92
CA LEU A 39 -9.67 -4.23 3.30
C LEU A 39 -10.79 -4.97 4.04
N ILE A 40 -11.98 -4.38 4.10
CA ILE A 40 -13.09 -4.87 4.94
C ILE A 40 -13.73 -6.12 4.34
N PHE A 41 -14.10 -6.10 3.06
CA PHE A 41 -14.93 -7.13 2.46
C PHE A 41 -14.15 -8.26 1.79
N LYS A 42 -12.90 -7.99 1.35
CA LYS A 42 -12.12 -8.95 0.57
C LYS A 42 -10.96 -9.56 1.36
N LEU A 43 -10.15 -8.74 2.03
CA LEU A 43 -8.95 -9.17 2.76
C LEU A 43 -9.31 -9.88 4.07
N LEU A 44 -10.15 -9.29 4.92
CA LEU A 44 -10.53 -9.91 6.20
C LEU A 44 -11.20 -11.28 5.98
N ASN A 45 -12.06 -11.36 4.96
CA ASN A 45 -12.76 -12.59 4.53
C ASN A 45 -11.92 -13.49 3.60
N SER A 46 -10.63 -13.20 3.39
CA SER A 46 -9.76 -14.07 2.59
C SER A 46 -9.32 -15.30 3.39
N THR A 47 -8.92 -16.37 2.71
CA THR A 47 -8.35 -17.56 3.35
C THR A 47 -6.88 -17.36 3.73
N PHE A 48 -6.30 -16.17 3.54
CA PHE A 48 -4.90 -15.95 3.82
C PHE A 48 -4.61 -16.11 5.31
N HIS A 49 -3.47 -16.71 5.62
CA HIS A 49 -2.95 -16.76 6.98
C HIS A 49 -2.84 -15.37 7.64
N TRP A 50 -3.06 -15.31 8.95
CA TRP A 50 -3.17 -14.06 9.68
C TRP A 50 -1.88 -13.24 9.71
N ASN A 51 -0.70 -13.86 9.68
CA ASN A 51 0.58 -13.13 9.58
C ASN A 51 0.60 -12.21 8.35
N LEU A 52 0.23 -12.75 7.17
CA LEU A 52 0.15 -11.98 5.94
C LEU A 52 -0.98 -10.94 5.98
N LYS A 53 -2.16 -11.32 6.52
CA LYS A 53 -3.28 -10.37 6.67
C LYS A 53 -2.87 -9.16 7.48
N THR A 54 -2.18 -9.34 8.61
CA THR A 54 -1.74 -8.22 9.45
C THR A 54 -0.79 -7.27 8.70
N VAL A 55 0.15 -7.81 7.92
CA VAL A 55 1.04 -6.99 7.09
C VAL A 55 0.24 -6.22 6.03
N PHE A 56 -0.70 -6.88 5.33
CA PHE A 56 -1.56 -6.20 4.35
C PHE A 56 -2.50 -5.17 4.97
N ILE A 57 -3.00 -5.41 6.19
CA ILE A 57 -3.81 -4.44 6.92
C ILE A 57 -2.97 -3.19 7.20
N GLY A 58 -1.74 -3.34 7.71
CA GLY A 58 -0.82 -2.22 7.91
C GLY A 58 -0.56 -1.44 6.61
N TYR A 59 -0.27 -2.17 5.53
CA TYR A 59 -0.07 -1.62 4.19
C TYR A 59 -1.26 -0.79 3.69
N LEU A 60 -2.46 -1.37 3.65
CA LEU A 60 -3.65 -0.68 3.15
C LEU A 60 -4.09 0.45 4.09
N LEU A 61 -3.98 0.26 5.40
CA LEU A 61 -4.34 1.28 6.38
C LEU A 61 -3.43 2.51 6.24
N SER A 62 -2.13 2.32 6.01
CA SER A 62 -1.21 3.43 5.76
C SER A 62 -1.60 4.24 4.52
N MET A 63 -2.05 3.59 3.44
CA MET A 63 -2.54 4.26 2.22
C MET A 63 -3.87 4.98 2.43
N ILE A 64 -4.78 4.39 3.19
CA ILE A 64 -6.06 5.01 3.54
C ILE A 64 -5.82 6.25 4.39
N LEU A 65 -5.01 6.16 5.44
CA LEU A 65 -4.68 7.29 6.32
C LEU A 65 -3.94 8.40 5.57
N PHE A 66 -3.01 8.05 4.68
CA PHE A 66 -2.38 9.01 3.77
C PHE A 66 -3.44 9.77 2.95
N SER A 67 -4.41 9.05 2.37
CA SER A 67 -5.41 9.63 1.47
C SER A 67 -6.45 10.48 2.23
N MET A 68 -6.80 10.09 3.46
CA MET A 68 -7.62 10.91 4.35
C MET A 68 -6.93 12.25 4.68
N LEU A 69 -5.66 12.23 5.07
CA LEU A 69 -4.91 13.45 5.39
C LEU A 69 -4.67 14.34 4.17
N ASN A 70 -4.42 13.75 2.99
CA ASN A 70 -4.34 14.49 1.75
C ASN A 70 -5.67 15.13 1.35
N THR A 71 -6.79 14.47 1.61
CA THR A 71 -8.12 15.07 1.40
C THR A 71 -8.29 16.31 2.28
N ILE A 72 -7.98 16.22 3.57
CA ILE A 72 -8.09 17.35 4.51
C ILE A 72 -7.21 18.52 4.05
N THR A 73 -5.94 18.27 3.76
CA THR A 73 -5.00 19.31 3.33
C THR A 73 -5.35 19.92 1.98
N ALA A 74 -5.84 19.14 1.02
CA ALA A 74 -6.26 19.61 -0.30
C ALA A 74 -7.56 20.43 -0.23
N VAL A 75 -8.51 20.05 0.64
CA VAL A 75 -9.72 20.85 0.89
C VAL A 75 -9.35 22.22 1.46
N ILE A 76 -8.45 22.27 2.45
CA ILE A 76 -7.97 23.54 3.00
C ILE A 76 -7.33 24.40 1.89
N GLN A 77 -6.41 23.83 1.09
CA GLN A 77 -5.75 24.55 -0.01
C GLN A 77 -6.74 25.06 -1.07
N THR A 78 -7.80 24.29 -1.35
CA THR A 78 -8.81 24.64 -2.35
C THR A 78 -9.71 25.77 -1.87
N ILE A 79 -10.12 25.73 -0.60
CA ILE A 79 -11.07 26.70 -0.02
C ILE A 79 -10.38 28.04 0.30
N LYS A 80 -9.12 27.99 0.73
CA LYS A 80 -8.42 29.15 1.29
C LYS A 80 -8.43 30.41 0.43
N PRO A 81 -8.20 30.35 -0.91
CA PRO A 81 -8.29 31.54 -1.76
C PRO A 81 -9.67 32.20 -1.82
N PHE A 82 -10.74 31.51 -1.45
CA PHE A 82 -12.09 32.10 -1.41
C PHE A 82 -12.41 32.82 -0.10
N ILE A 83 -11.62 32.58 0.96
CA ILE A 83 -11.87 33.13 2.30
C ILE A 83 -10.83 34.20 2.67
N SER A 84 -9.62 34.13 2.11
CA SER A 84 -8.54 35.06 2.40
C SER A 84 -8.85 36.48 1.92
N THR A 85 -8.72 37.45 2.83
CA THR A 85 -8.88 38.88 2.55
C THR A 85 -7.55 39.56 2.26
N ASP A 86 -6.46 39.11 2.91
CA ASP A 86 -5.10 39.58 2.64
C ASP A 86 -4.31 38.49 1.87
N PRO A 87 -3.52 38.85 0.85
CA PRO A 87 -2.57 37.94 0.22
C PRO A 87 -1.64 37.16 1.17
N CYS A 88 -1.29 37.73 2.33
CA CYS A 88 -0.49 37.03 3.33
C CYS A 88 -1.24 35.87 4.01
N ASP A 89 -2.58 35.95 4.08
CA ASP A 89 -3.42 34.92 4.70
C ASP A 89 -3.36 33.60 3.93
N LEU A 90 -3.03 33.64 2.63
CA LEU A 90 -2.88 32.48 1.76
C LEU A 90 -1.74 31.54 2.20
N SER A 91 -0.78 32.03 2.98
CA SER A 91 0.35 31.26 3.50
C SER A 91 -0.07 30.24 4.55
N VAL A 92 0.37 28.99 4.41
CA VAL A 92 0.11 27.93 5.40
C VAL A 92 0.85 28.26 6.69
N ILE A 93 0.16 28.16 7.82
CA ILE A 93 0.73 28.38 9.14
C ILE A 93 1.81 27.31 9.41
N PRO A 94 3.06 27.71 9.77
CA PRO A 94 4.20 26.79 9.93
C PRO A 94 3.95 25.59 10.84
N PHE A 95 3.26 25.79 11.97
CA PHE A 95 2.97 24.72 12.92
C PHE A 95 2.14 23.59 12.29
N TYR A 96 1.06 23.95 11.57
CA TYR A 96 0.22 22.97 10.89
C TYR A 96 0.94 22.37 9.68
N HIS A 97 1.74 23.16 8.97
CA HIS A 97 2.56 22.66 7.86
C HIS A 97 3.50 21.56 8.34
N LYS A 98 4.32 21.82 9.37
CA LYS A 98 5.28 20.86 9.93
C LYS A 98 4.60 19.56 10.35
N ARG A 99 3.50 19.63 11.10
CA ARG A 99 2.83 18.42 11.61
C ARG A 99 2.21 17.62 10.47
N LEU A 100 1.43 18.24 9.60
CA LEU A 100 0.68 17.53 8.56
C LEU A 100 1.62 16.94 7.51
N ILE A 101 2.63 17.68 7.05
CA ILE A 101 3.56 17.15 6.06
C ILE A 101 4.44 16.03 6.62
N SER A 102 4.83 16.09 7.90
CA SER A 102 5.58 15.02 8.55
C SER A 102 4.75 13.74 8.64
N ILE A 103 3.46 13.85 9.01
CA ILE A 103 2.55 12.70 9.11
C ILE A 103 2.24 12.14 7.71
N ILE A 104 1.99 13.00 6.71
CA ILE A 104 1.76 12.58 5.32
C ILE A 104 3.00 11.85 4.79
N SER A 105 4.20 12.40 5.03
CA SER A 105 5.47 11.79 4.65
C SER A 105 5.69 10.44 5.32
N PHE A 106 5.35 10.33 6.61
CA PHE A 106 5.40 9.07 7.33
C PHE A 106 4.49 8.00 6.70
N PHE A 107 3.25 8.33 6.35
CA PHE A 107 2.36 7.32 5.78
C PHE A 107 2.75 6.88 4.37
N ILE A 108 3.25 7.79 3.52
CA ILE A 108 3.75 7.37 2.20
C ILE A 108 4.98 6.48 2.33
N THR A 109 5.95 6.84 3.16
CA THR A 109 7.16 6.04 3.34
C THR A 109 6.85 4.69 3.96
N LEU A 110 5.97 4.66 4.97
CA LEU A 110 5.47 3.45 5.59
C LEU A 110 4.78 2.53 4.57
N SER A 111 3.89 3.09 3.74
CA SER A 111 3.21 2.34 2.68
C SER A 111 4.19 1.74 1.66
N THR A 112 5.27 2.48 1.35
CA THR A 112 6.28 2.10 0.35
C THR A 112 7.33 1.14 0.92
N SER A 113 7.42 0.96 2.24
CA SER A 113 8.33 0.00 2.87
C SER A 113 7.66 -1.33 3.26
N PHE A 114 6.32 -1.39 3.25
CA PHE A 114 5.60 -2.65 3.49
C PHE A 114 5.87 -3.78 2.48
N PRO A 115 6.19 -3.54 1.19
CA PRO A 115 6.64 -4.59 0.28
C PRO A 115 7.72 -5.50 0.89
N PHE A 116 8.76 -4.94 1.52
CA PHE A 116 9.79 -5.72 2.21
C PHE A 116 9.23 -6.66 3.28
N SER A 117 8.25 -6.17 4.06
CA SER A 117 7.59 -6.97 5.10
C SER A 117 6.79 -8.11 4.49
N ILE A 118 6.14 -7.87 3.36
CA ILE A 118 5.41 -8.91 2.61
C ILE A 118 6.41 -9.94 2.09
N THR A 119 7.51 -9.54 1.46
CA THR A 119 8.53 -10.44 0.91
C THR A 119 9.15 -11.33 1.98
N ILE A 120 9.51 -10.77 3.15
CA ILE A 120 10.05 -11.53 4.29
C ILE A 120 9.04 -12.57 4.77
N GLU A 121 7.79 -12.16 4.94
CA GLU A 121 6.72 -13.03 5.43
C GLU A 121 6.43 -14.16 4.42
N ARG A 122 6.39 -13.86 3.11
CA ARG A 122 6.24 -14.84 2.03
C ARG A 122 7.40 -15.82 1.96
N TYR A 123 8.62 -15.36 2.20
CA TYR A 123 9.80 -16.21 2.19
C TYR A 123 9.77 -17.24 3.32
N LEU A 124 9.41 -16.79 4.52
CA LEU A 124 9.25 -17.66 5.68
C LEU A 124 8.09 -18.64 5.49
N ALA A 125 6.94 -18.17 4.97
CA ALA A 125 5.79 -19.01 4.66
C ALA A 125 6.11 -20.12 3.65
N MET A 126 6.89 -19.82 2.61
CA MET A 126 7.33 -20.81 1.62
C MET A 126 8.26 -21.85 2.26
N LYS A 127 9.21 -21.44 3.11
CA LYS A 127 10.12 -22.37 3.80
C LYS A 127 9.41 -23.28 4.79
N THR A 128 8.35 -22.82 5.42
CA THR A 128 7.60 -23.58 6.43
C THR A 128 6.24 -24.08 5.93
N ALA A 129 6.03 -24.16 4.60
CA ALA A 129 4.73 -24.42 3.99
C ALA A 129 3.97 -25.62 4.58
N GLU A 130 4.65 -26.70 4.96
CA GLU A 130 4.02 -27.90 5.56
C GLU A 130 3.47 -27.67 6.98
N LYS A 131 4.02 -26.70 7.71
CA LYS A 131 3.67 -26.38 9.11
C LYS A 131 3.11 -24.97 9.26
N TYR A 132 2.88 -24.27 8.15
CA TYR A 132 2.59 -22.84 8.14
C TYR A 132 1.31 -22.51 8.92
N GLU A 133 0.26 -23.32 8.80
CA GLU A 133 -0.99 -23.19 9.57
C GLU A 133 -0.81 -23.27 11.10
N LYS A 134 0.20 -24.03 11.55
CA LYS A 134 0.51 -24.18 12.99
C LYS A 134 1.47 -23.10 13.48
N THR A 135 1.93 -22.22 12.59
CA THR A 135 2.86 -21.16 12.96
C THR A 135 2.09 -20.08 13.72
N PRO A 136 2.58 -19.64 14.89
CA PRO A 136 1.90 -18.62 15.66
C PRO A 136 1.81 -17.30 14.88
N VAL A 137 0.75 -16.54 15.15
CA VAL A 137 0.47 -15.25 14.51
C VAL A 137 1.27 -14.12 15.19
N ILE A 138 2.59 -14.23 15.17
CA ILE A 138 3.52 -13.28 15.82
C ILE A 138 4.31 -12.50 14.78
N LEU A 139 4.71 -13.17 13.69
CA LEU A 139 5.57 -12.59 12.66
C LEU A 139 4.94 -11.37 11.99
N GLY A 140 3.66 -11.43 11.64
CA GLY A 140 2.94 -10.33 10.99
C GLY A 140 2.95 -9.05 11.83
N PRO A 141 2.42 -9.08 13.07
CA PRO A 141 2.48 -7.93 13.99
C PRO A 141 3.90 -7.41 14.23
N LEU A 142 4.89 -8.30 14.38
CA LEU A 142 6.28 -7.92 14.59
C LEU A 142 6.83 -7.12 13.39
N LEU A 143 6.60 -7.59 12.16
CA LEU A 143 7.04 -6.91 10.95
C LEU A 143 6.38 -5.53 10.79
N VAL A 144 5.07 -5.43 11.08
CA VAL A 144 4.37 -4.14 11.09
C VAL A 144 4.97 -3.18 12.13
N GLY A 145 5.23 -3.66 13.35
CA GLY A 145 5.82 -2.87 14.42
C GLY A 145 7.22 -2.36 14.08
N ILE A 146 8.11 -3.24 13.61
CA ILE A 146 9.48 -2.88 13.20
C ILE A 146 9.43 -1.86 12.05
N ASN A 147 8.61 -2.09 11.02
CA ASN A 147 8.49 -1.20 9.87
C ASN A 147 7.98 0.21 10.28
N THR A 148 7.01 0.24 11.20
CA THR A 148 6.44 1.48 11.75
C THR A 148 7.49 2.27 12.53
N LEU A 149 8.22 1.61 13.44
CA LEU A 149 9.27 2.24 14.25
C LEU A 149 10.43 2.76 13.39
N ALA A 150 10.87 1.97 12.40
CA ALA A 150 11.93 2.37 11.48
C ALA A 150 11.54 3.63 10.71
N ASN A 151 10.35 3.67 10.11
CA ASN A 151 9.87 4.85 9.38
C ASN A 151 9.68 6.06 10.29
N PHE A 152 9.20 5.85 11.52
CA PHE A 152 9.05 6.94 12.49
C PHE A 152 10.42 7.57 12.81
N GLY A 153 11.43 6.75 13.08
CA GLY A 153 12.80 7.21 13.34
C GLY A 153 13.41 7.98 12.16
N ILE A 154 13.20 7.50 10.93
CA ILE A 154 13.67 8.19 9.71
C ILE A 154 12.97 9.54 9.55
N MET A 155 11.63 9.59 9.67
CA MET A 155 10.88 10.83 9.53
C MET A 155 11.24 11.85 10.62
N TYR A 156 11.39 11.40 11.86
CA TYR A 156 11.85 12.26 12.95
C TYR A 156 13.22 12.87 12.63
N ASN A 157 14.18 12.06 12.14
CA ASN A 157 15.52 12.55 11.81
C ASN A 157 15.53 13.53 10.62
N ILE A 158 14.60 13.40 9.67
CA ILE A 158 14.48 14.32 8.54
C ILE A 158 13.94 15.69 8.98
N PHE A 159 12.92 15.72 9.85
CA PHE A 159 12.19 16.95 10.18
C PHE A 159 12.54 17.61 11.53
N LYS A 160 13.35 16.96 12.38
CA LYS A 160 13.67 17.48 13.73
C LYS A 160 14.25 18.90 13.71
N ASP A 161 15.16 19.18 12.78
CA ASP A 161 15.91 20.44 12.70
C ASP A 161 15.21 21.51 11.83
N GLU A 162 14.05 21.19 11.25
CA GLU A 162 13.35 22.06 10.30
C GLU A 162 12.37 23.00 11.01
N SER A 163 12.55 24.31 10.82
CA SER A 163 11.70 25.36 11.41
C SER A 163 10.39 25.58 10.65
N PHE A 164 10.32 25.20 9.37
CA PHE A 164 9.19 25.51 8.47
C PHE A 164 8.87 27.02 8.41
N SER A 165 9.89 27.88 8.55
CA SER A 165 9.73 29.34 8.49
C SER A 165 9.48 29.86 7.08
N ASP A 166 9.77 29.06 6.05
CA ASP A 166 9.57 29.44 4.65
C ASP A 166 8.07 29.45 4.31
N PRO A 167 7.54 30.53 3.73
CA PRO A 167 6.14 30.60 3.34
C PRO A 167 5.81 29.57 2.26
N SER A 168 4.72 28.83 2.45
CA SER A 168 4.21 27.86 1.49
C SER A 168 2.71 28.04 1.27
N VAL A 169 2.26 27.86 0.03
CA VAL A 169 0.83 27.82 -0.31
C VAL A 169 0.22 26.40 -0.19
N SER A 170 1.07 25.36 -0.09
CA SER A 170 0.63 23.96 -0.04
C SER A 170 1.28 23.18 1.10
N PHE A 171 0.49 22.28 1.69
CA PHE A 171 0.97 21.29 2.67
C PHE A 171 1.80 20.18 2.02
N SER A 172 1.82 20.08 0.69
CA SER A 172 2.56 19.07 -0.07
C SER A 172 3.95 19.53 -0.50
N ILE A 173 4.38 20.72 -0.06
CA ILE A 173 5.69 21.29 -0.38
C ILE A 173 6.61 21.17 0.82
N TYR A 174 7.76 20.56 0.60
CA TYR A 174 8.82 20.45 1.59
C TYR A 174 9.68 21.72 1.61
N PRO A 175 10.13 22.17 2.81
CA PRO A 175 11.21 23.14 2.92
C PRO A 175 12.46 22.66 2.16
N PRO A 176 13.31 23.54 1.61
CA PRO A 176 14.38 23.15 0.69
C PRO A 176 15.33 22.07 1.21
N VAL A 177 15.78 22.19 2.46
CA VAL A 177 16.71 21.25 3.11
C VAL A 177 16.03 19.90 3.37
N ALA A 178 14.83 19.92 3.97
CA ALA A 178 14.00 18.73 4.16
C ALA A 178 13.67 18.03 2.84
N ALA A 179 13.37 18.80 1.79
CA ALA A 179 13.04 18.29 0.46
C ALA A 179 14.18 17.45 -0.09
N GLN A 180 15.42 17.94 -0.01
CA GLN A 180 16.58 17.20 -0.50
C GLN A 180 16.76 15.87 0.23
N LYS A 181 16.61 15.87 1.57
CA LYS A 181 16.66 14.65 2.38
C LYS A 181 15.54 13.66 2.00
N MET A 182 14.30 14.15 1.88
CA MET A 182 13.13 13.34 1.50
C MET A 182 13.27 12.74 0.09
N PHE A 183 13.69 13.53 -0.90
CA PHE A 183 13.88 13.03 -2.26
C PHE A 183 15.00 11.99 -2.34
N THR A 184 16.11 12.22 -1.64
CA THR A 184 17.19 11.22 -1.54
C THR A 184 16.66 9.93 -0.94
N PHE A 185 15.85 10.02 0.12
CA PHE A 185 15.23 8.86 0.74
C PHE A 185 14.25 8.14 -0.20
N PHE A 186 13.40 8.86 -0.93
CA PHE A 186 12.49 8.25 -1.92
C PHE A 186 13.24 7.52 -3.05
N VAL A 187 14.37 8.07 -3.52
CA VAL A 187 15.22 7.41 -4.51
C VAL A 187 15.83 6.13 -3.95
N ILE A 188 16.39 6.17 -2.75
CA ILE A 188 16.93 4.96 -2.08
C ILE A 188 15.81 3.92 -1.94
N LEU A 189 14.64 4.34 -1.45
CA LEU A 189 13.51 3.45 -1.23
C LEU A 189 13.00 2.83 -2.53
N PHE A 190 13.01 3.57 -3.64
CA PHE A 190 12.66 3.06 -4.97
C PHE A 190 13.62 1.94 -5.41
N PHE A 191 14.93 2.15 -5.30
CA PHE A 191 15.91 1.12 -5.69
C PHE A 191 15.84 -0.11 -4.79
N LEU A 192 15.64 0.06 -3.47
CA LEU A 192 15.44 -1.06 -2.57
C LEU A 192 14.19 -1.86 -2.93
N ASN A 193 13.07 -1.18 -3.22
CA ASN A 193 11.85 -1.82 -3.67
C ASN A 193 12.02 -2.53 -5.03
N PHE A 194 12.80 -1.94 -5.94
CA PHE A 194 13.12 -2.59 -7.21
C PHE A 194 13.86 -3.93 -6.99
N ILE A 195 14.83 -3.95 -6.07
CA ILE A 195 15.52 -5.19 -5.65
C ILE A 195 14.53 -6.18 -5.02
N ASP A 196 13.61 -5.70 -4.18
CA ASP A 196 12.56 -6.50 -3.55
C ASP A 196 11.67 -7.22 -4.57
N VAL A 197 11.27 -6.54 -5.65
CA VAL A 197 10.53 -7.16 -6.77
C VAL A 197 11.31 -8.31 -7.41
N LEU A 198 12.63 -8.17 -7.55
CA LEU A 198 13.45 -9.26 -8.10
C LEU A 198 13.41 -10.47 -7.16
N PHE A 199 13.52 -10.25 -5.85
CA PHE A 199 13.38 -11.32 -4.85
C PHE A 199 11.99 -11.96 -4.87
N ASP A 200 10.93 -11.16 -4.99
CA ASP A 200 9.56 -11.63 -5.10
C ASP A 200 9.32 -12.50 -6.34
N ILE A 201 9.87 -12.12 -7.49
CA ILE A 201 9.81 -12.92 -8.72
C ILE A 201 10.55 -14.25 -8.54
N ILE A 202 11.72 -14.23 -7.89
CA ILE A 202 12.49 -15.44 -7.57
C ILE A 202 11.69 -16.34 -6.63
N LEU A 203 11.10 -15.76 -5.58
CA LEU A 203 10.28 -16.45 -4.59
C LEU A 203 9.06 -17.08 -5.24
N PHE A 204 8.37 -16.37 -6.12
CA PHE A 204 7.24 -16.91 -6.88
C PHE A 204 7.64 -18.11 -7.74
N ARG A 205 8.80 -18.05 -8.41
CA ARG A 205 9.35 -19.19 -9.20
C ARG A 205 9.70 -20.38 -8.31
N GLN A 206 10.30 -20.14 -7.15
CA GLN A 206 10.63 -21.20 -6.18
C GLN A 206 9.37 -21.85 -5.64
N ASN A 207 8.36 -21.06 -5.29
CA ASN A 207 7.07 -21.55 -4.80
C ASN A 207 6.36 -22.41 -5.85
N LEU A 208 6.40 -22.01 -7.13
CA LEU A 208 5.89 -22.83 -8.23
C LEU A 208 6.64 -24.17 -8.38
N ARG A 209 7.96 -24.17 -8.23
CA ARG A 209 8.77 -25.41 -8.26
C ARG A 209 8.43 -26.32 -7.08
N LEU A 210 8.33 -25.76 -5.88
CA LEU A 210 7.99 -26.50 -4.66
C LEU A 210 6.61 -27.16 -4.77
N LYS A 211 5.63 -26.43 -5.33
CA LYS A 211 4.30 -26.96 -5.65
C LYS A 211 4.35 -28.20 -6.54
N LYS A 212 5.18 -28.20 -7.57
CA LYS A 212 5.36 -29.34 -8.47
C LYS A 212 6.09 -30.51 -7.82
N LEU A 213 7.06 -30.24 -6.94
CA LEU A 213 7.83 -31.28 -6.25
C LEU A 213 6.99 -32.01 -5.19
N LEU A 214 6.19 -31.28 -4.43
CA LEU A 214 5.38 -31.81 -3.32
C LEU A 214 3.98 -32.29 -3.77
N THR A 215 3.82 -32.64 -5.05
CA THR A 215 2.53 -33.11 -5.59
C THR A 215 2.15 -34.51 -5.07
N ASN A 216 3.07 -35.25 -4.45
CA ASN A 216 2.80 -36.56 -3.82
C ASN A 216 2.64 -36.49 -2.29
N SER A 217 2.68 -35.30 -1.68
CA SER A 217 2.55 -35.11 -0.24
C SER A 217 1.11 -35.30 0.27
N SER A 218 0.93 -35.26 1.60
CA SER A 218 -0.38 -35.36 2.25
C SER A 218 -1.36 -34.28 1.74
N LEU A 219 -2.67 -34.56 1.83
CA LEU A 219 -3.72 -33.64 1.37
C LEU A 219 -3.63 -32.27 2.07
N THR A 220 -3.32 -32.26 3.37
CA THR A 220 -3.10 -31.04 4.14
C THR A 220 -1.94 -30.22 3.60
N ALA A 221 -0.79 -30.85 3.30
CA ALA A 221 0.37 -30.16 2.74
C ALA A 221 0.06 -29.56 1.36
N LYS A 222 -0.72 -30.25 0.54
CA LYS A 222 -1.18 -29.73 -0.77
C LYS A 222 -2.06 -28.51 -0.64
N TYR A 223 -3.02 -28.54 0.28
CA TYR A 223 -3.91 -27.40 0.53
C TYR A 223 -3.13 -26.18 1.02
N GLN A 224 -2.22 -26.38 1.98
CA GLN A 224 -1.35 -25.32 2.52
C GLN A 224 -0.45 -24.71 1.44
N LEU A 225 0.16 -25.55 0.60
CA LEU A 225 1.02 -25.09 -0.48
C LEU A 225 0.25 -24.33 -1.58
N GLU A 226 -0.99 -24.74 -1.87
CA GLU A 226 -1.88 -23.98 -2.76
C GLU A 226 -2.20 -22.60 -2.19
N GLU A 227 -2.52 -22.51 -0.90
CA GLU A 227 -2.79 -21.23 -0.25
C GLU A 227 -1.57 -20.30 -0.29
N VAL A 228 -0.39 -20.80 0.07
CA VAL A 228 0.88 -20.05 0.03
C VAL A 228 1.20 -19.62 -1.41
N TYR A 229 0.96 -20.47 -2.41
CA TYR A 229 1.15 -20.12 -3.82
C TYR A 229 0.21 -19.00 -4.28
N GLN A 230 -1.10 -19.11 -4.00
CA GLN A 230 -2.09 -18.11 -4.45
C GLN A 230 -1.90 -16.76 -3.75
N SER A 231 -1.63 -16.78 -2.45
CA SER A 231 -1.34 -15.57 -1.68
C SER A 231 -0.01 -14.93 -2.12
N THR A 232 1.02 -15.71 -2.42
CA THR A 232 2.28 -15.19 -3.00
C THR A 232 2.04 -14.56 -4.37
N LYS A 233 1.29 -15.24 -5.25
CA LYS A 233 0.93 -14.70 -6.57
C LYS A 233 0.21 -13.36 -6.46
N PHE A 234 -0.69 -13.24 -5.48
CA PHE A 234 -1.39 -12.00 -5.16
C PHE A 234 -0.42 -10.91 -4.67
N SER A 235 0.46 -11.22 -3.72
CA SER A 235 1.48 -10.31 -3.19
C SER A 235 2.38 -9.74 -4.29
N VAL A 236 2.98 -10.60 -5.12
CA VAL A 236 3.89 -10.17 -6.18
C VAL A 236 3.18 -9.26 -7.18
N PHE A 237 1.94 -9.57 -7.54
CA PHE A 237 1.15 -8.70 -8.43
C PHE A 237 0.94 -7.30 -7.82
N LEU A 238 0.60 -7.21 -6.53
CA LEU A 238 0.43 -5.92 -5.87
C LEU A 238 1.73 -5.12 -5.78
N ILE A 239 2.83 -5.78 -5.42
CA ILE A 239 4.13 -5.14 -5.25
C ILE A 239 4.64 -4.60 -6.59
N VAL A 240 4.46 -5.36 -7.69
CA VAL A 240 4.79 -4.89 -9.04
C VAL A 240 3.99 -3.65 -9.42
N ILE A 241 2.67 -3.63 -9.21
CA ILE A 241 1.84 -2.45 -9.51
C ILE A 241 2.27 -1.25 -8.65
N HIS A 242 2.54 -1.49 -7.37
CA HIS A 242 2.99 -0.44 -6.45
C HIS A 242 4.25 0.23 -6.97
N ILE A 243 5.26 -0.55 -7.33
CA ILE A 243 6.59 -0.04 -7.72
C ILE A 243 6.57 0.60 -9.10
N ILE A 244 5.82 0.06 -10.06
CA ILE A 244 5.62 0.72 -11.35
C ILE A 244 4.98 2.09 -11.12
N SER A 245 3.93 2.17 -10.30
CA SER A 245 3.21 3.42 -10.07
C SER A 245 4.04 4.43 -9.27
N PHE A 246 4.74 3.99 -8.23
CA PHE A 246 5.65 4.81 -7.45
C PHE A 246 6.83 5.29 -8.31
N GLY A 247 7.35 4.44 -9.21
CA GLY A 247 8.39 4.78 -10.16
C GLY A 247 7.97 5.86 -11.17
N ILE A 248 6.74 5.78 -11.70
CA ILE A 248 6.17 6.82 -12.58
C ILE A 248 6.10 8.15 -11.82
N TYR A 249 5.57 8.14 -10.60
CA TYR A 249 5.50 9.32 -9.72
C TYR A 249 6.89 9.92 -9.49
N LEU A 250 7.85 9.12 -9.04
CA LEU A 250 9.20 9.58 -8.71
C LEU A 250 9.92 10.13 -9.94
N SER A 251 9.77 9.47 -11.09
CA SER A 251 10.34 9.91 -12.36
C SER A 251 9.80 11.28 -12.78
N ALA A 252 8.48 11.50 -12.66
CA ALA A 252 7.86 12.78 -12.99
C ALA A 252 8.38 13.91 -12.08
N VAL A 253 8.45 13.67 -10.76
CA VAL A 253 8.94 14.68 -9.81
C VAL A 253 10.41 15.01 -10.04
N ILE A 254 11.27 14.01 -10.24
CA ILE A 254 12.70 14.22 -10.54
C ILE A 254 12.86 14.99 -11.85
N PHE A 255 12.12 14.60 -12.88
CA PHE A 255 12.19 15.25 -14.19
C PHE A 255 11.87 16.75 -14.10
N PHE A 256 10.74 17.13 -13.50
CA PHE A 256 10.37 18.55 -13.37
C PHE A 256 11.20 19.31 -12.33
N ARG A 257 11.83 18.61 -11.36
CA ARG A 257 12.78 19.22 -10.43
C ARG A 257 14.05 19.67 -11.13
N TYR A 258 14.67 18.82 -11.96
CA TYR A 258 15.97 19.10 -12.57
C TYR A 258 15.91 19.68 -13.99
N PHE A 259 14.97 19.20 -14.81
CA PHE A 259 14.86 19.57 -16.22
C PHE A 259 13.67 20.48 -16.51
N GLY A 260 12.81 20.75 -15.53
CA GLY A 260 11.58 21.52 -15.74
C GLY A 260 11.81 22.95 -16.27
N THR A 261 12.93 23.58 -15.90
CA THR A 261 13.30 24.93 -16.39
C THR A 261 13.67 24.97 -17.87
N LEU A 262 14.04 23.82 -18.46
CA LEU A 262 14.32 23.71 -19.90
C LEU A 262 13.03 23.76 -20.73
N ILE A 263 11.89 23.42 -20.13
CA ILE A 263 10.59 23.29 -20.79
C ILE A 263 9.66 24.45 -20.42
N ILE A 264 9.70 24.89 -19.16
CA ILE A 264 8.82 25.92 -18.61
C ILE A 264 9.69 27.05 -18.07
N SER A 265 9.72 28.17 -18.79
CA SER A 265 10.51 29.35 -18.42
C SER A 265 9.89 30.16 -17.28
N ASP A 266 8.55 30.15 -17.15
CA ASP A 266 7.86 30.86 -16.08
C ASP A 266 7.91 30.08 -14.75
N PRO A 267 8.51 30.65 -13.69
CA PRO A 267 8.68 29.98 -12.41
C PRO A 267 7.35 29.64 -11.70
N TYR A 268 6.28 30.40 -11.92
CA TYR A 268 4.97 30.15 -11.30
C TYR A 268 4.26 28.96 -11.95
N TYR A 269 4.34 28.83 -13.28
CA TYR A 269 3.82 27.64 -13.97
C TYR A 269 4.66 26.40 -13.65
N LEU A 270 5.98 26.53 -13.58
CA LEU A 270 6.86 25.43 -13.18
C LEU A 270 6.55 24.95 -11.76
N PHE A 271 6.28 25.87 -10.84
CA PHE A 271 5.81 25.57 -9.49
C PHE A 271 4.49 24.77 -9.51
N GLY A 272 3.51 25.23 -10.31
CA GLY A 272 2.23 24.56 -10.47
C GLY A 272 2.39 23.12 -10.97
N VAL A 273 3.23 22.90 -11.98
CA VAL A 273 3.52 21.56 -12.53
C VAL A 273 4.23 20.66 -11.51
N ARG A 274 5.24 21.18 -10.81
CA ARG A 274 5.94 20.42 -9.75
C ARG A 274 4.98 19.98 -8.65
N THR A 275 4.07 20.86 -8.26
CA THR A 275 3.04 20.55 -7.26
C THR A 275 2.02 19.54 -7.81
N MET A 276 1.62 19.68 -9.07
CA MET A 276 0.76 18.70 -9.73
C MET A 276 1.38 17.29 -9.67
N CYS A 277 2.66 17.14 -9.99
CA CYS A 277 3.36 15.86 -9.89
C CYS A 277 3.36 15.29 -8.47
N THR A 278 3.51 16.13 -7.43
CA THR A 278 3.45 15.65 -6.04
C THR A 278 2.05 15.23 -5.62
N THR A 279 1.00 15.83 -6.18
CA THR A 279 -0.40 15.43 -5.92
C THR A 279 -0.85 14.13 -6.60
N MET A 280 -0.01 13.49 -7.42
CA MET A 280 -0.38 12.28 -8.14
C MET A 280 -0.42 11.01 -7.28
N ILE A 281 0.12 11.05 -6.05
CA ILE A 281 0.25 9.87 -5.16
C ILE A 281 -1.08 9.13 -4.94
N PRO A 282 -2.21 9.77 -4.59
CA PRO A 282 -3.45 9.04 -4.38
C PRO A 282 -4.03 8.44 -5.67
N THR A 283 -3.59 8.88 -6.85
CA THR A 283 -3.94 8.24 -8.14
C THR A 283 -3.49 6.79 -8.16
N TYR A 284 -2.27 6.51 -7.70
CA TYR A 284 -1.82 5.12 -7.65
C TYR A 284 -2.48 4.32 -6.53
N HIS A 285 -2.91 4.96 -5.44
CA HIS A 285 -3.72 4.31 -4.41
C HIS A 285 -5.07 3.83 -4.96
N VAL A 286 -5.72 4.62 -5.82
CA VAL A 286 -6.93 4.18 -6.55
C VAL A 286 -6.62 2.94 -7.38
N LEU A 287 -5.56 3.00 -8.21
CA LEU A 287 -5.16 1.88 -9.07
C LEU A 287 -4.91 0.62 -8.25
N LEU A 288 -4.14 0.73 -7.16
CA LEU A 288 -3.86 -0.40 -6.27
C LEU A 288 -5.14 -0.98 -5.67
N GLY A 289 -6.05 -0.15 -5.16
CA GLY A 289 -7.32 -0.63 -4.61
C GLY A 289 -8.15 -1.39 -5.65
N VAL A 290 -8.33 -0.81 -6.84
CA VAL A 290 -9.12 -1.41 -7.93
C VAL A 290 -8.48 -2.72 -8.40
N PHE A 291 -7.18 -2.73 -8.71
CA PHE A 291 -6.48 -3.92 -9.17
C PHE A 291 -6.43 -5.02 -8.11
N SER A 292 -6.33 -4.68 -6.81
CA SER A 292 -6.42 -5.64 -5.71
C SER A 292 -7.74 -6.41 -5.73
N ILE A 293 -8.86 -5.69 -5.91
CA ILE A 293 -10.20 -6.29 -5.97
C ILE A 293 -10.32 -7.20 -7.19
N LEU A 294 -9.99 -6.68 -8.37
CA LEU A 294 -10.11 -7.41 -9.64
C LEU A 294 -9.27 -8.69 -9.63
N PHE A 295 -8.03 -8.60 -9.19
CA PHE A 295 -7.10 -9.73 -9.21
C PHE A 295 -7.47 -10.81 -8.18
N LEU A 296 -7.88 -10.42 -6.97
CA LEU A 296 -8.33 -11.39 -5.97
C LEU A 296 -9.61 -12.11 -6.41
N ASN A 297 -10.57 -11.40 -6.99
CA ASN A 297 -11.78 -12.01 -7.53
C ASN A 297 -11.45 -13.02 -8.64
N ARG A 298 -10.50 -12.67 -9.54
CA ARG A 298 -10.03 -13.58 -10.59
C ARG A 298 -9.36 -14.83 -10.02
N ILE A 299 -8.58 -14.71 -8.96
CA ILE A 299 -7.99 -15.87 -8.26
C ILE A 299 -9.09 -16.76 -7.66
N LYS A 300 -10.09 -16.16 -7.00
CA LYS A 300 -11.20 -16.90 -6.38
C LYS A 300 -12.08 -17.63 -7.41
N SER A 301 -12.42 -16.99 -8.54
CA SER A 301 -13.21 -17.61 -9.61
C SER A 301 -12.49 -18.81 -10.23
N LYS A 302 -11.18 -18.68 -10.55
CA LYS A 302 -10.39 -19.81 -11.05
C LYS A 302 -10.26 -20.96 -10.05
N LYS A 303 -10.26 -20.66 -8.74
CA LYS A 303 -10.31 -21.70 -7.71
C LYS A 303 -11.64 -22.45 -7.75
N SER A 304 -12.77 -21.74 -7.84
CA SER A 304 -14.10 -22.35 -7.91
C SER A 304 -14.28 -23.26 -9.13
N GLU A 305 -13.70 -22.91 -10.27
CA GLU A 305 -13.72 -23.73 -11.50
C GLU A 305 -12.80 -24.96 -11.41
N GLY A 306 -11.72 -24.89 -10.61
CA GLY A 306 -10.74 -25.96 -10.42
C GLY A 306 -10.92 -26.81 -9.16
N THR A 307 -11.88 -26.51 -8.29
CA THR A 307 -12.16 -27.24 -7.05
C THR A 307 -12.98 -28.51 -7.27
N THR A 308 -12.50 -29.39 -8.14
CA THR A 308 -12.58 -30.84 -7.90
C THR A 308 -11.40 -31.27 -7.04
N ILE A 309 -11.17 -30.58 -5.91
CA ILE A 309 -10.43 -31.19 -4.80
C ILE A 309 -11.45 -32.08 -4.09
N GLN A 310 -11.81 -33.19 -4.72
CA GLN A 310 -12.47 -34.28 -4.04
C GLN A 310 -11.58 -34.66 -2.85
N MET A 311 -12.15 -34.77 -1.64
CA MET A 311 -11.54 -35.63 -0.61
C MET A 311 -11.15 -36.92 -1.32
N SER A 312 -9.90 -37.40 -1.20
CA SER A 312 -9.46 -38.54 -2.01
C SER A 312 -10.48 -39.67 -1.87
N SER A 313 -11.24 -39.97 -2.92
CA SER A 313 -12.31 -40.98 -2.89
C SER A 313 -11.76 -42.38 -3.12
N THR A 314 -10.45 -42.48 -3.37
CA THR A 314 -9.75 -43.70 -3.73
C THR A 314 -8.50 -43.90 -2.85
N GLY A 315 -8.13 -45.17 -2.65
CA GLY A 315 -7.03 -45.56 -1.77
C GLY A 315 -7.36 -45.57 -0.28
N ARG A 316 -6.36 -45.89 0.55
CA ARG A 316 -6.51 -46.12 2.01
C ARG A 316 -7.00 -44.89 2.77
N SER A 317 -6.62 -43.69 2.31
CA SER A 317 -7.08 -42.41 2.83
C SER A 317 -8.53 -42.11 2.46
N GLY A 318 -9.00 -42.58 1.30
CA GLY A 318 -10.41 -42.45 0.91
C GLY A 318 -11.32 -43.39 1.67
N ALA A 319 -10.92 -44.65 1.84
CA ALA A 319 -11.64 -45.60 2.69
C ALA A 319 -11.84 -45.02 4.10
N ARG A 320 -10.79 -44.44 4.70
CA ARG A 320 -10.86 -43.85 6.04
C ARG A 320 -11.79 -42.64 6.15
N ASN A 321 -11.88 -41.81 5.10
CA ASN A 321 -12.83 -40.68 5.06
C ASN A 321 -14.27 -41.17 4.91
N TYR A 322 -14.51 -42.20 4.07
CA TYR A 322 -15.82 -42.84 3.96
C TYR A 322 -16.24 -43.50 5.28
N ASP A 323 -15.33 -44.23 5.93
CA ASP A 323 -15.57 -44.87 7.22
C ASP A 323 -15.94 -43.83 8.28
N GLN A 324 -15.22 -42.70 8.33
CA GLN A 324 -15.48 -41.64 9.30
C GLN A 324 -16.80 -40.91 9.02
N ALA A 325 -17.17 -40.71 7.76
CA ALA A 325 -18.46 -40.15 7.37
C ALA A 325 -19.62 -41.11 7.73
N ILE A 326 -19.49 -42.40 7.42
CA ILE A 326 -20.48 -43.43 7.79
C ILE A 326 -20.59 -43.53 9.30
N PHE A 327 -19.48 -43.56 10.05
CA PHE A 327 -19.51 -43.57 11.51
C PHE A 327 -20.21 -42.34 12.10
N SER A 328 -20.00 -41.16 11.51
CA SER A 328 -20.66 -39.94 11.96
C SER A 328 -22.18 -39.98 11.73
N ILE A 329 -22.63 -40.53 10.60
CA ILE A 329 -24.05 -40.75 10.31
C ILE A 329 -24.62 -41.78 11.27
N TRP A 330 -23.93 -42.91 11.46
CA TRP A 330 -24.39 -43.98 12.33
C TRP A 330 -24.53 -43.51 13.78
N ASN A 331 -23.54 -42.78 14.30
CA ASN A 331 -23.58 -42.18 15.63
C ASN A 331 -24.69 -41.12 15.77
N SER A 332 -25.01 -40.39 14.70
CA SER A 332 -26.12 -39.43 14.70
C SER A 332 -27.50 -40.10 14.71
N VAL A 333 -27.61 -41.30 14.14
CA VAL A 333 -28.84 -42.11 14.12
C VAL A 333 -29.01 -42.90 15.43
N SER A 334 -27.91 -43.43 15.98
CA SER A 334 -27.93 -44.18 17.25
C SER A 334 -27.99 -43.29 18.49
N GLY A 335 -27.76 -41.98 18.35
CA GLY A 335 -27.84 -40.98 19.42
C GLY A 335 -29.24 -40.44 19.70
N ASN A 336 -30.26 -40.83 18.92
CA ASN A 336 -31.67 -40.51 19.17
C ASN A 336 -32.41 -41.73 19.73
N PRO A 337 -32.43 -41.95 21.06
CA PRO A 337 -33.46 -42.76 21.67
C PRO A 337 -34.74 -41.91 21.73
N THR A 338 -35.58 -41.97 20.70
CA THR A 338 -37.02 -41.72 20.90
C THR A 338 -37.68 -43.04 21.24
N SER A 339 -37.68 -43.36 22.54
CA SER A 339 -38.77 -44.02 23.26
C SER A 339 -38.50 -43.93 24.75
#